data_AF-A0A1G1C9K5-F1
#
_entry.id   AF-A0A1G1C9K5-F1
#
_cell.length_a   1.000
_cell.length_b   1.000
_cell.length_c   1.000
_cell.angle_alpha   90.00
_cell.angle_beta   90.00
_cell.angle_gamma   90.00
#
_symmetry.space_group_name_H-M   'P 1'
#
loop_
_entity.id
_entity.type
_entity.pdbx_description
1 polymer ?
#
loop_
_entity_poly.entity_id
_entity_poly.type
_entity_poly.pdbx_seq_one_letter_code
_entity_poly.pdbx_strand_id
1 'polypeptide(L)'
;MGRFWNTLCLAARPRGLVGWSAVLLAAGLFCATGVSVFHTPPHEVMYTAHWLMGPELHGSRLAIATIEVGNTGRKALAETRVVLAKAVVDRAIMPMKVRDFGVSDRTATEATEGGRLVLGLGRLKPGDRVEVQFVLNGDVSETPPAWPEVLLAVEPAEGKAVEGHPDSTVFARFLFSVFGDLLPF
;
A
#
# COMPACT_ATOMS: atom_id res chain seq x y z
N MET A 1 38.34 -27.22 -5.39
CA MET A 1 37.20 -26.30 -5.15
C MET A 1 36.24 -26.75 -4.03
N GLY A 2 36.67 -27.57 -3.05
CA GLY A 2 35.77 -28.11 -2.01
C GLY A 2 35.97 -27.57 -0.58
N ARG A 3 36.80 -26.55 -0.37
CA ARG A 3 37.12 -26.03 0.99
C ARG A 3 36.57 -24.65 1.31
N PHE A 4 36.06 -23.91 0.33
CA PHE A 4 35.52 -22.55 0.53
C PHE A 4 34.08 -22.56 1.09
N TRP A 5 33.30 -23.60 0.79
CA TRP A 5 31.90 -23.72 1.20
C TRP A 5 31.72 -24.05 2.70
N ASN A 6 32.63 -24.79 3.30
CA ASN A 6 32.53 -25.14 4.73
C ASN A 6 32.86 -23.96 5.67
N THR A 7 33.57 -22.94 5.20
CA THR A 7 33.93 -21.77 6.02
C THR A 7 32.77 -20.76 6.08
N LEU A 8 31.96 -20.66 5.03
CA LEU A 8 30.77 -19.79 5.04
C LEU A 8 29.63 -20.35 5.92
N CYS A 9 29.45 -21.67 5.98
CA CYS A 9 28.41 -22.28 6.82
C CYS A 9 28.67 -22.19 8.34
N LEU A 10 29.91 -21.90 8.77
CA LEU A 10 30.26 -21.75 10.19
C LEU A 10 30.17 -20.31 10.71
N ALA A 11 30.07 -19.32 9.81
CA ALA A 11 29.89 -17.91 10.17
C ALA A 11 28.43 -17.55 10.49
N ALA A 12 27.49 -18.43 10.15
CA ALA A 12 26.07 -18.17 10.23
C ALA A 12 25.40 -18.77 11.48
N ARG A 13 25.92 -18.46 12.67
CA ARG A 13 25.15 -18.63 13.92
C ARG A 13 24.86 -17.24 14.47
N PRO A 14 23.61 -16.89 14.82
CA PRO A 14 23.32 -15.64 15.52
C PRO A 14 23.92 -15.73 16.94
N ARG A 15 25.21 -15.42 17.05
CA ARG A 15 25.93 -15.38 18.33
C ARG A 15 25.76 -13.99 18.91
N GLY A 16 24.73 -13.84 19.75
CA GLY A 16 24.59 -12.68 20.63
C GLY A 16 23.16 -12.21 20.77
N LEU A 17 22.91 -11.48 21.88
CA LEU A 17 21.63 -10.84 22.19
C LEU A 17 21.11 -10.01 21.00
N VAL A 18 22.01 -9.30 20.31
CA VAL A 18 21.70 -8.40 19.19
C VAL A 18 21.04 -9.12 18.02
N GLY A 19 21.50 -10.33 17.67
CA GLY A 19 20.91 -11.12 16.59
C GLY A 19 19.47 -11.55 16.91
N TRP A 20 19.24 -11.97 18.16
CA TRP A 20 17.89 -12.32 18.63
C TRP A 20 16.98 -11.10 18.75
N SER A 21 17.50 -9.94 19.15
CA SER A 21 16.72 -8.70 19.16
C SER A 21 16.25 -8.30 17.77
N ALA A 22 17.09 -8.43 16.74
CA ALA A 22 16.71 -8.14 15.36
C ALA A 22 15.63 -9.12 14.84
N VAL A 23 15.75 -10.42 15.15
CA VAL A 23 14.75 -11.43 14.79
C VAL A 23 13.43 -11.19 15.50
N LEU A 24 13.45 -10.88 16.80
CA LEU A 24 12.25 -10.58 17.58
C LEU A 24 11.59 -9.27 17.12
N LEU A 25 12.37 -8.26 16.75
CA LEU A 25 11.86 -7.02 16.18
C LEU A 25 11.18 -7.28 14.83
N ALA A 26 11.83 -8.06 13.94
CA ALA A 26 11.26 -8.44 12.65
C ALA A 26 9.99 -9.28 12.80
N ALA A 27 9.97 -10.24 13.73
CA ALA A 27 8.80 -11.04 14.06
C ALA A 27 7.67 -10.19 14.69
N GLY A 28 8.02 -9.23 15.55
CA GLY A 28 7.06 -8.28 16.14
C GLY A 28 6.41 -7.38 15.09
N LEU A 29 7.22 -6.82 14.18
CA LEU A 29 6.75 -6.06 13.02
C LEU A 29 5.85 -6.90 12.11
N PHE A 30 6.18 -8.17 11.90
CA PHE A 30 5.38 -9.11 11.12
C PHE A 30 4.01 -9.37 11.75
N CYS A 31 3.96 -9.68 13.05
CA CYS A 31 2.71 -9.93 13.76
C CYS A 31 1.81 -8.69 13.83
N ALA A 32 2.39 -7.49 13.90
CA ALA A 32 1.64 -6.24 13.98
C ALA A 32 1.04 -5.80 12.63
N THR A 33 1.69 -6.13 11.51
CA THR A 33 1.32 -5.59 10.18
C THR A 33 0.54 -6.58 9.31
N GLY A 34 0.59 -7.89 9.59
CA GLY A 34 -0.08 -8.90 8.74
C GLY A 34 0.51 -9.04 7.32
N VAL A 35 1.65 -8.39 7.07
CA VAL A 35 2.39 -8.38 5.81
C VAL A 35 3.56 -9.32 5.93
N SER A 36 3.59 -10.36 5.07
CA SER A 36 4.74 -11.25 5.01
C SER A 36 5.83 -10.71 4.10
N VAL A 37 7.00 -10.47 4.69
CA VAL A 37 8.24 -10.16 3.94
C VAL A 37 8.85 -11.46 3.37
N PHE A 38 8.57 -12.60 4.01
CA PHE A 38 9.14 -13.91 3.66
C PHE A 38 8.39 -14.62 2.53
N HIS A 39 7.10 -14.34 2.39
CA HIS A 39 6.24 -15.00 1.40
C HIS A 39 5.48 -13.96 0.60
N THR A 40 5.68 -13.96 -0.72
CA THR A 40 4.86 -13.17 -1.64
C THR A 40 3.69 -14.04 -2.12
N PRO A 41 2.44 -13.75 -1.70
CA PRO A 41 1.28 -14.53 -2.13
C PRO A 41 1.04 -14.39 -3.65
N PRO A 42 0.28 -15.31 -4.27
CA PRO A 42 -0.05 -15.19 -5.69
C PRO A 42 -0.82 -13.91 -6.02
N HIS A 43 -1.81 -13.56 -5.19
CA HIS A 43 -2.69 -12.41 -5.39
C HIS A 43 -2.72 -11.59 -4.09
N GLU A 44 -2.18 -10.38 -4.12
CA GLU A 44 -2.20 -9.44 -3.00
C GLU A 44 -2.19 -8.02 -3.53
N VAL A 45 -3.07 -7.21 -2.97
CA VAL A 45 -3.07 -5.76 -3.14
C VAL A 45 -2.64 -5.15 -1.83
N MET A 46 -1.73 -4.20 -1.89
CA MET A 46 -1.47 -3.31 -0.78
C MET A 46 -1.99 -1.93 -1.09
N TYR A 47 -2.49 -1.26 -0.06
CA TYR A 47 -2.98 0.10 -0.21
C TYR A 47 -2.58 0.96 0.97
N THR A 48 -2.39 2.23 0.70
CA THR A 48 -2.19 3.27 1.72
C THR A 48 -3.07 4.45 1.37
N ALA A 49 -3.54 5.15 2.39
CA ALA A 49 -4.35 6.34 2.23
C ALA A 49 -3.83 7.42 3.17
N HIS A 50 -3.61 8.63 2.65
CA HIS A 50 -3.06 9.73 3.43
C HIS A 50 -3.56 11.08 2.94
N TRP A 51 -3.69 12.01 3.89
CA TRP A 51 -4.05 13.39 3.61
C TRP A 51 -2.79 14.22 3.43
N LEU A 52 -2.71 14.97 2.33
CA LEU A 52 -1.77 16.07 2.21
C LEU A 52 -2.50 17.38 2.46
N MET A 53 -2.20 18.02 3.58
CA MET A 53 -2.82 19.29 3.96
C MET A 53 -2.06 20.45 3.31
N GLY A 54 -2.76 21.23 2.49
CA GLY A 54 -2.25 22.47 1.93
C GLY A 54 -2.13 23.60 2.96
N PRO A 55 -1.46 24.70 2.61
CA PRO A 55 -1.42 25.89 3.44
C PRO A 55 -2.83 26.47 3.61
N GLU A 56 -3.02 27.16 4.72
CA GLU A 56 -4.23 27.94 4.97
C GLU A 56 -4.24 29.21 4.12
N LEU A 57 -5.35 29.43 3.41
CA LEU A 57 -5.58 30.60 2.57
C LEU A 57 -6.97 31.15 2.86
N HIS A 58 -7.04 32.39 3.36
CA HIS A 58 -8.30 33.11 3.62
C HIS A 58 -9.32 32.34 4.49
N GLY A 59 -8.86 31.63 5.52
CA GLY A 59 -9.73 30.85 6.41
C GLY A 59 -10.19 29.50 5.84
N SER A 60 -9.72 29.12 4.65
CA SER A 60 -9.92 27.81 4.03
C SER A 60 -8.62 27.01 3.99
N ARG A 61 -8.74 25.68 4.03
CA ARG A 61 -7.61 24.77 3.87
C ARG A 61 -7.95 23.69 2.86
N LEU A 62 -7.04 23.47 1.93
CA LEU A 62 -7.13 22.38 0.96
C LEU A 62 -6.65 21.08 1.61
N ALA A 63 -7.43 20.02 1.48
CA ALA A 63 -7.03 18.66 1.86
C ALA A 63 -7.01 17.80 0.59
N ILE A 64 -5.83 17.34 0.22
CA ILE A 64 -5.64 16.44 -0.93
C ILE A 64 -5.69 15.01 -0.37
N ALA A 65 -6.73 14.28 -0.74
CA ALA A 65 -6.84 12.84 -0.48
C ALA A 65 -6.02 12.09 -1.51
N THR A 66 -5.09 11.26 -1.07
CA THR A 66 -4.34 10.35 -1.93
C THR A 66 -4.50 8.92 -1.41
N ILE A 67 -4.92 8.02 -2.31
CA ILE A 67 -5.00 6.58 -2.06
C ILE A 67 -4.09 5.92 -3.08
N GLU A 68 -3.08 5.19 -2.61
CA GLU A 68 -2.21 4.40 -3.48
C GLU A 68 -2.63 2.93 -3.35
N VAL A 69 -2.78 2.26 -4.48
CA VAL A 69 -3.14 0.84 -4.58
C VAL A 69 -2.11 0.16 -5.47
N GLY A 70 -1.40 -0.84 -4.95
CA GLY A 70 -0.36 -1.56 -5.68
C GLY A 70 -0.55 -3.06 -5.63
N ASN A 71 -0.31 -3.74 -6.75
CA ASN A 71 -0.24 -5.21 -6.76
C ASN A 71 1.15 -5.66 -6.29
N THR A 72 1.19 -6.17 -5.07
CA THR A 72 2.41 -6.71 -4.43
C THR A 72 2.50 -8.23 -4.52
N GLY A 73 1.51 -8.89 -5.14
CA GLY A 73 1.48 -10.33 -5.39
C GLY A 73 2.35 -10.75 -6.58
N ARG A 74 2.49 -12.08 -6.76
CA ARG A 74 3.28 -12.67 -7.87
C ARG A 74 2.52 -12.76 -9.19
N LYS A 75 1.19 -12.70 -9.17
CA LYS A 75 0.32 -12.83 -10.35
C LYS A 75 -0.43 -11.54 -10.60
N ALA A 76 -0.83 -11.33 -11.85
CA ALA A 76 -1.72 -10.24 -12.20
C ALA A 76 -3.11 -10.47 -11.57
N LEU A 77 -3.74 -9.38 -11.18
CA LEU A 77 -5.13 -9.33 -10.72
C LEU A 77 -6.00 -8.93 -11.90
N ALA A 78 -7.07 -9.69 -12.15
CA ALA A 78 -7.97 -9.42 -13.27
C ALA A 78 -8.71 -8.09 -13.11
N GLU A 79 -9.14 -7.79 -11.88
CA GLU A 79 -9.87 -6.60 -11.51
C GLU A 79 -9.52 -6.22 -10.06
N THR A 80 -9.43 -4.92 -9.78
CA THR A 80 -9.30 -4.37 -8.42
C THR A 80 -10.21 -3.17 -8.30
N ARG A 81 -10.98 -3.10 -7.21
CA ARG A 81 -11.92 -2.01 -6.96
C ARG A 81 -11.51 -1.21 -5.73
N VAL A 82 -11.77 0.09 -5.77
CA VAL A 82 -11.66 0.99 -4.62
C VAL A 82 -13.06 1.50 -4.30
N VAL A 83 -13.49 1.31 -3.07
CA VAL A 83 -14.83 1.69 -2.62
C VAL A 83 -14.71 2.90 -1.69
N LEU A 84 -15.30 4.01 -2.12
CA LEU A 84 -15.29 5.29 -1.40
C LEU A 84 -16.69 5.66 -0.92
N ALA A 85 -16.76 6.41 0.18
CA ALA A 85 -18.00 7.02 0.62
C ALA A 85 -18.41 8.14 -0.35
N LYS A 86 -19.51 7.94 -1.09
CA LYS A 86 -19.92 8.88 -2.15
C LYS A 86 -20.19 10.28 -1.59
N ALA A 87 -20.81 10.37 -0.42
CA ALA A 87 -21.09 11.65 0.25
C ALA A 87 -19.82 12.47 0.53
N VAL A 88 -18.67 11.82 0.72
CA VAL A 88 -17.38 12.52 0.90
C VAL A 88 -16.84 12.97 -0.44
N VAL A 89 -16.82 12.08 -1.44
CA VAL A 89 -16.29 12.37 -2.79
C VAL A 89 -17.11 13.44 -3.50
N ASP A 90 -18.43 13.48 -3.30
CA ASP A 90 -19.32 14.50 -3.88
C ASP A 90 -19.04 15.92 -3.34
N ARG A 91 -18.28 16.05 -2.24
CA ARG A 91 -17.79 17.34 -1.72
C ARG A 91 -16.45 17.77 -2.34
N ALA A 92 -15.87 16.95 -3.22
CA ALA A 92 -14.61 17.27 -3.85
C ALA A 92 -14.75 18.50 -4.76
N ILE A 93 -13.82 19.45 -4.61
CA ILE A 93 -13.79 20.68 -5.42
C ILE A 93 -13.14 20.47 -6.79
N MET A 94 -12.41 19.37 -6.94
CA MET A 94 -11.77 18.98 -8.18
C MET A 94 -12.26 17.59 -8.59
N PRO A 95 -12.37 17.33 -9.90
CA PRO A 95 -12.66 15.99 -10.37
C PRO A 95 -11.57 15.03 -9.87
N MET A 96 -12.01 13.86 -9.44
CA MET A 96 -11.10 12.79 -9.03
C MET A 96 -10.22 12.37 -10.20
N LYS A 97 -8.96 12.08 -9.89
CA LYS A 97 -7.97 11.60 -10.85
C LYS A 97 -7.53 10.20 -10.46
N VAL A 98 -7.38 9.34 -11.46
CA VAL A 98 -6.81 8.01 -11.31
C VAL A 98 -5.58 7.93 -12.21
N ARG A 99 -4.43 7.55 -11.68
CA ARG A 99 -3.14 7.59 -12.39
C ARG A 99 -2.32 6.33 -12.18
N ASP A 100 -1.67 5.85 -13.23
CA ASP A 100 -0.64 4.82 -13.14
C ASP A 100 0.68 5.45 -12.67
N PHE A 101 1.26 4.88 -11.61
CA PHE A 101 2.52 5.31 -10.99
C PHE A 101 2.59 6.81 -10.63
N GLY A 102 1.44 7.49 -10.51
CA GLY A 102 1.37 8.94 -10.28
C GLY A 102 1.75 9.79 -11.50
N VAL A 103 1.98 9.19 -12.68
CA VAL A 103 2.51 9.88 -13.87
C VAL A 103 1.46 10.00 -14.97
N SER A 104 0.83 8.90 -15.37
CA SER A 104 -0.10 8.88 -16.51
C SER A 104 -1.52 8.65 -16.06
N ASP A 105 -2.47 9.39 -16.64
CA ASP A 105 -3.89 9.19 -16.34
C ASP A 105 -4.33 7.78 -16.75
N ARG A 106 -5.07 7.12 -15.86
CA ARG A 106 -5.62 5.77 -16.03
C ARG A 106 -7.12 5.87 -16.16
N THR A 107 -7.68 5.17 -17.16
CA THR A 107 -9.14 5.04 -17.25
C THR A 107 -9.63 4.09 -16.15
N ALA A 108 -10.51 4.60 -15.29
CA ALA A 108 -11.23 3.81 -14.29
C ALA A 108 -12.72 3.78 -14.64
N THR A 109 -13.40 2.68 -14.30
CA THR A 109 -14.86 2.61 -14.40
C THR A 109 -15.48 3.08 -13.09
N GLU A 110 -16.50 3.93 -13.17
CA GLU A 110 -17.20 4.42 -11.99
C GLU A 110 -18.60 3.81 -11.91
N ALA A 111 -18.98 3.32 -10.74
CA ALA A 111 -20.33 2.88 -10.43
C ALA A 111 -20.77 3.44 -9.07
N THR A 112 -22.05 3.74 -8.91
CA THR A 112 -22.60 4.18 -7.62
C THR A 112 -23.56 3.11 -7.10
N GLU A 113 -23.29 2.62 -5.89
CA GLU A 113 -24.05 1.54 -5.26
C GLU A 113 -24.34 1.90 -3.79
N GLY A 114 -25.62 2.14 -3.45
CA GLY A 114 -26.03 2.33 -2.06
C GLY A 114 -25.29 3.46 -1.31
N GLY A 115 -25.00 4.58 -1.96
CA GLY A 115 -24.24 5.69 -1.36
C GLY A 115 -22.72 5.48 -1.34
N ARG A 116 -22.22 4.47 -2.04
CA ARG A 116 -20.79 4.20 -2.24
C ARG A 116 -20.43 4.50 -3.69
N LEU A 117 -19.24 5.07 -3.89
CA LEU A 117 -18.61 5.19 -5.19
C LEU A 117 -17.64 4.03 -5.35
N VAL A 118 -17.90 3.16 -6.33
CA VAL A 118 -17.06 2.00 -6.65
C VAL A 118 -16.24 2.35 -7.87
N LEU A 119 -14.92 2.35 -7.71
CA LEU A 119 -13.96 2.63 -8.77
C LEU A 119 -13.28 1.33 -9.19
N GLY A 120 -13.63 0.85 -10.38
CA GLY A 120 -12.94 -0.26 -11.02
C GLY A 120 -11.62 0.22 -11.60
N LEU A 121 -10.52 -0.19 -10.99
CA LEU A 121 -9.17 0.11 -11.46
C LEU A 121 -8.77 -0.79 -12.63
N GLY A 122 -9.51 -1.86 -12.93
CA GLY A 122 -9.13 -2.81 -13.98
C GLY A 122 -8.00 -3.75 -13.57
N ARG A 123 -7.34 -4.32 -14.57
CA ARG A 123 -6.23 -5.28 -14.39
C ARG A 123 -4.98 -4.60 -13.82
N LEU A 124 -4.39 -5.21 -12.78
CA LEU A 124 -3.11 -4.79 -12.19
C LEU A 124 -2.07 -5.91 -12.31
N LYS A 125 -0.96 -5.68 -13.02
CA LYS A 125 0.18 -6.61 -13.08
C LYS A 125 1.03 -6.51 -11.80
N PRO A 126 1.84 -7.54 -11.47
CA PRO A 126 2.79 -7.43 -10.37
C PRO A 126 3.68 -6.19 -10.52
N GLY A 127 3.75 -5.38 -9.46
CA GLY A 127 4.49 -4.12 -9.45
C GLY A 127 3.74 -2.91 -10.01
N ASP A 128 2.56 -3.09 -10.63
CA ASP A 128 1.71 -1.97 -11.03
C ASP A 128 1.22 -1.21 -9.78
N ARG A 129 1.19 0.11 -9.88
CA ARG A 129 0.66 1.01 -8.86
C ARG A 129 -0.32 2.00 -9.49
N VAL A 130 -1.44 2.20 -8.82
CA VAL A 130 -2.46 3.18 -9.19
C VAL A 130 -2.65 4.15 -8.03
N GLU A 131 -2.65 5.44 -8.34
CA GLU A 131 -2.96 6.52 -7.42
C GLU A 131 -4.36 7.03 -7.72
N VAL A 132 -5.21 7.12 -6.69
CA VAL A 132 -6.52 7.77 -6.74
C VAL A 132 -6.43 9.05 -5.91
N GLN A 133 -6.72 10.19 -6.51
CA GLN A 133 -6.58 11.49 -5.88
C GLN A 133 -7.84 12.33 -6.07
N PHE A 134 -8.28 13.00 -5.01
CA PHE A 134 -9.31 14.03 -5.07
C PHE A 134 -9.03 15.12 -4.03
N VAL A 135 -9.61 16.30 -4.22
CA VAL A 135 -9.32 17.46 -3.37
C VAL A 135 -10.60 17.90 -2.67
N LEU A 136 -10.55 18.03 -1.35
CA LEU A 136 -11.59 18.63 -0.55
C LEU A 136 -11.19 20.08 -0.20
N ASN A 137 -12.18 20.96 -0.19
CA ASN A 137 -12.06 22.27 0.45
C ASN A 137 -12.81 22.24 1.77
N GLY A 138 -12.11 22.50 2.87
CA GLY A 138 -12.72 22.62 4.19
C GLY A 138 -12.41 23.97 4.80
N ASP A 139 -13.25 24.39 5.75
CA ASP A 139 -12.89 25.49 6.64
C ASP A 139 -11.67 25.08 7.48
N VAL A 140 -10.83 26.03 7.85
CA VAL A 140 -9.58 25.75 8.62
C VAL A 140 -9.85 25.02 9.94
N SER A 141 -11.01 25.24 10.54
CA SER A 141 -11.46 24.58 11.76
C SER A 141 -11.94 23.14 11.54
N GLU A 142 -12.26 22.75 10.32
CA GLU A 142 -12.72 21.41 10.00
C GLU A 142 -11.53 20.47 9.79
N THR A 143 -11.46 19.43 10.62
CA THR A 143 -10.51 18.34 10.40
C THR A 143 -11.04 17.49 9.24
N PRO A 144 -10.21 17.09 8.27
CA PRO A 144 -10.66 16.19 7.21
C PRO A 144 -11.20 14.88 7.82
N PRO A 145 -12.20 14.25 7.16
CA PRO A 145 -12.79 13.01 7.67
C PRO A 145 -11.74 11.92 7.87
N ALA A 146 -11.94 11.07 8.87
CA ALA A 146 -11.05 9.95 9.12
C ALA A 146 -11.08 8.96 7.93
N TRP A 147 -9.96 8.33 7.59
CA TRP A 147 -9.88 7.42 6.44
C TRP A 147 -10.93 6.31 6.42
N PRO A 148 -11.28 5.65 7.54
CA PRO A 148 -12.35 4.66 7.55
C PRO A 148 -13.74 5.18 7.16
N GLU A 149 -13.96 6.50 7.23
CA GLU A 149 -15.18 7.17 6.78
C GLU A 149 -15.15 7.50 5.29
N VAL A 150 -13.97 7.49 4.67
CA VAL A 150 -13.73 7.89 3.28
C VAL A 150 -13.46 6.69 2.40
N LEU A 151 -12.41 5.91 2.74
CA LEU A 151 -12.03 4.67 2.08
C LEU A 151 -12.70 3.51 2.81
N LEU A 152 -13.77 3.00 2.21
CA LEU A 152 -14.58 1.93 2.79
C LEU A 152 -13.94 0.55 2.59
N ALA A 153 -13.38 0.32 1.40
CA ALA A 153 -12.71 -0.94 1.08
C ALA A 153 -11.78 -0.81 -0.15
N VAL A 154 -10.80 -1.71 -0.21
CA VAL A 154 -10.08 -2.06 -1.44
C VAL A 154 -10.32 -3.54 -1.70
N GLU A 155 -10.88 -3.86 -2.86
CA GLU A 155 -11.41 -5.18 -3.18
C GLU A 155 -10.73 -5.73 -4.44
N PRO A 156 -9.68 -6.57 -4.30
CA PRO A 156 -9.18 -7.34 -5.43
C PRO A 156 -10.17 -8.44 -5.79
N ALA A 157 -10.26 -8.79 -7.07
CA ALA A 157 -11.07 -9.94 -7.52
C ALA A 157 -10.62 -11.26 -6.89
N GLU A 158 -9.32 -11.37 -6.57
CA GLU A 158 -8.72 -12.57 -5.99
C GLU A 158 -7.68 -12.18 -4.92
N GLY A 159 -7.54 -13.01 -3.89
CA GLY A 159 -6.57 -12.81 -2.83
C GLY A 159 -7.05 -11.85 -1.74
N LYS A 160 -6.13 -11.06 -1.17
CA LYS A 160 -6.40 -10.15 -0.07
C LYS A 160 -5.94 -8.73 -0.38
N ALA A 161 -6.64 -7.75 0.18
CA ALA A 161 -6.15 -6.39 0.33
C ALA A 161 -5.53 -6.22 1.73
N VAL A 162 -4.39 -5.54 1.81
CA VAL A 162 -3.69 -5.27 3.08
C VAL A 162 -3.30 -3.81 3.13
N GLU A 163 -3.52 -3.17 4.28
CA GLU A 163 -3.05 -1.81 4.49
C GLU A 163 -1.52 -1.77 4.64
N GLY A 164 -0.86 -0.87 3.93
CA GLY A 164 0.57 -0.63 3.97
C GLY A 164 1.10 0.00 2.69
N HIS A 165 2.29 0.62 2.75
CA HIS A 165 2.92 1.19 1.56
C HIS A 165 3.39 0.09 0.59
N PRO A 166 2.90 0.07 -0.66
CA PRO A 166 3.30 -0.93 -1.64
C PRO A 166 4.82 -0.93 -1.90
N ASP A 167 5.40 0.25 -2.10
CA ASP A 167 6.82 0.42 -2.40
C ASP A 167 7.72 -0.10 -1.27
N SER A 168 7.42 0.30 -0.03
CA SER A 168 8.18 -0.12 1.14
C SER A 168 8.14 -1.63 1.31
N THR A 169 7.00 -2.26 1.03
CA THR A 169 6.86 -3.73 1.14
C THR A 169 7.62 -4.46 0.04
N VAL A 170 7.50 -4.01 -1.21
CA VAL A 170 8.25 -4.59 -2.33
C VAL A 170 9.75 -4.45 -2.10
N PHE A 171 10.20 -3.28 -1.63
CA PHE A 171 11.60 -3.05 -1.30
C PHE A 171 12.08 -3.93 -0.13
N ALA A 172 11.28 -4.07 0.94
CA ALA A 172 11.62 -4.95 2.06
C ALA A 172 11.73 -6.41 1.62
N ARG A 173 10.82 -6.89 0.77
CA ARG A 173 10.86 -8.23 0.16
C ARG A 173 12.09 -8.42 -0.72
N PHE A 174 12.43 -7.41 -1.52
CA PHE A 174 13.64 -7.42 -2.34
C PHE A 174 14.91 -7.53 -1.48
N LEU A 175 15.06 -6.66 -0.48
CA LEU A 175 16.18 -6.72 0.46
C LEU A 175 16.26 -8.09 1.13
N PHE A 176 15.13 -8.64 1.57
CA PHE A 176 15.10 -9.99 2.13
C PHE A 176 15.50 -11.06 1.12
N SER A 177 15.08 -10.96 -0.15
CA SER A 177 15.48 -11.95 -1.17
C SER A 177 16.97 -11.89 -1.51
N VAL A 178 17.61 -10.72 -1.43
CA VAL A 178 19.03 -10.53 -1.76
C VAL A 178 19.93 -10.84 -0.57
N PHE A 179 19.56 -10.38 0.61
CA PHE A 179 20.38 -10.47 1.82
C PHE A 179 19.91 -11.55 2.78
N GLY A 180 18.75 -12.17 2.56
CA GLY A 180 18.21 -13.24 3.40
C GLY A 180 19.16 -14.44 3.49
N ASP A 181 19.80 -14.81 2.38
CA ASP A 181 20.79 -15.89 2.34
C ASP A 181 22.11 -15.54 3.05
N LEU A 182 22.39 -14.24 3.25
CA LEU A 182 23.52 -13.74 4.03
C LEU A 182 23.20 -13.61 5.52
N LEU A 183 21.90 -13.61 5.86
CA LEU A 183 21.46 -13.58 7.22
C LEU A 183 21.43 -15.02 7.77
N PRO A 184 22.01 -15.24 8.96
CA PRO A 184 22.23 -16.57 9.50
C PRO A 184 20.97 -17.14 10.17
N PHE A 185 19.93 -17.36 9.38
CA PHE A 185 18.67 -17.95 9.83
C PHE A 185 18.56 -19.40 9.40
#